data_AF-A0A3M5USM3-F1
#
_entry.id   AF-A0A3M5USM3-F1
#
_cell.length_a   1.000
_cell.length_b   1.000
_cell.length_c   1.000
_cell.angle_alpha   90.00
_cell.angle_beta   90.00
_cell.angle_gamma   90.00
#
_symmetry.space_group_name_H-M   'P 1'
#
loop_
_entity.id
_entity.type
_entity.pdbx_description
1 polymer ?
#
loop_
_entity_poly.entity_id
_entity_poly.type
_entity_poly.pdbx_seq_one_letter_code
_entity_poly.pdbx_strand_id
1 'polypeptide(L)'
;MHNAGGRIVLQLWHVGRISHPSYLNGETPVAPSAIAAQGHVSLMRPITPLPTPRALERAEIGDIVEAYRVGAENAKAAGFDGVEVHGANGYLLEQFLLTGSNQRTDQYGGSLENRARLLLEVTDAVIDVGALAV
;
A
#
# COMPACT_ATOMS: atom_id res chain seq x y z
N MET A 1 -21.11 6.23 14.91
CA MET A 1 -19.98 7.12 15.22
C MET A 1 -20.45 8.57 15.32
N HIS A 2 -20.85 9.20 14.21
CA HIS A 2 -21.26 10.61 14.21
C HIS A 2 -22.47 10.94 15.10
N ASN A 3 -23.51 10.09 15.13
CA ASN A 3 -24.65 10.30 16.03
C ASN A 3 -24.28 10.31 17.52
N ALA A 4 -23.11 9.76 17.88
CA ALA A 4 -22.56 9.79 19.23
C ALA A 4 -21.52 10.91 19.43
N GLY A 5 -21.38 11.83 18.47
CA GLY A 5 -20.41 12.95 18.52
C GLY A 5 -18.96 12.59 18.21
N GLY A 6 -18.68 11.34 17.79
CA GLY A 6 -17.33 10.90 17.42
C GLY A 6 -16.92 11.33 16.02
N ARG A 7 -15.60 11.30 15.74
CA ARG A 7 -15.02 11.41 14.39
C ARG A 7 -14.33 10.11 14.01
N ILE A 8 -14.22 9.82 12.72
CA ILE A 8 -13.62 8.60 12.19
C ILE A 8 -12.92 8.89 10.87
N VAL A 9 -11.69 8.38 10.75
CA VAL A 9 -10.92 8.38 9.51
C VAL A 9 -10.75 6.95 9.00
N LEU A 10 -10.66 6.78 7.69
CA LEU A 10 -10.41 5.47 7.08
C LEU A 10 -8.93 5.34 6.73
N GLN A 11 -8.27 4.32 7.29
CA GLN A 11 -6.90 3.99 6.90
C GLN A 11 -6.90 3.24 5.56
N LEU A 12 -6.31 3.85 4.51
CA LEU A 12 -6.18 3.27 3.17
C LEU A 12 -4.95 2.36 3.10
N TRP A 13 -5.14 1.15 2.57
CA TRP A 13 -4.16 0.09 2.75
C TRP A 13 -3.94 -0.77 1.50
N HIS A 14 -2.67 -1.07 1.24
CA HIS A 14 -2.23 -2.07 0.28
C HIS A 14 -1.10 -2.90 0.91
N VAL A 15 -1.30 -4.21 1.06
CA VAL A 15 -0.38 -5.08 1.82
C VAL A 15 0.95 -5.38 1.10
N GLY A 16 0.96 -5.29 -0.22
CA GLY A 16 2.14 -5.63 -1.02
C GLY A 16 2.57 -7.08 -0.77
N ARG A 17 3.85 -7.30 -0.45
CA ARG A 17 4.40 -8.65 -0.25
C ARG A 17 3.91 -9.38 1.01
N ILE A 18 3.19 -8.72 1.92
CA ILE A 18 2.64 -9.33 3.14
C ILE A 18 1.27 -9.95 2.80
N SER A 19 1.27 -10.92 1.87
CA SER A 19 0.04 -11.56 1.37
C SER A 19 0.34 -12.98 0.87
N HIS A 20 -0.68 -13.66 0.35
CA HIS A 20 -0.59 -15.01 -0.18
C HIS A 20 -1.57 -15.20 -1.36
N PRO A 21 -1.24 -16.01 -2.38
CA PRO A 21 -2.11 -16.25 -3.54
C PRO A 21 -3.53 -16.71 -3.22
N SER A 22 -3.74 -17.37 -2.09
CA SER A 22 -5.10 -17.75 -1.63
C SER A 22 -6.03 -16.56 -1.37
N TYR A 23 -5.48 -15.36 -1.12
CA TYR A 23 -6.25 -14.12 -0.97
C TYR A 23 -6.37 -13.33 -2.27
N LEU A 24 -5.72 -13.79 -3.34
CA LEU A 24 -5.53 -13.05 -4.60
C LEU A 24 -6.02 -13.86 -5.81
N ASN A 25 -6.96 -14.78 -5.63
CA ASN A 25 -7.47 -15.66 -6.70
C ASN A 25 -6.37 -16.46 -7.42
N GLY A 26 -5.30 -16.82 -6.71
CA GLY A 26 -4.14 -17.53 -7.27
C GLY A 26 -3.02 -16.63 -7.78
N GLU A 27 -3.23 -15.31 -7.84
CA GLU A 27 -2.20 -14.35 -8.27
C GLU A 27 -1.11 -14.16 -7.22
N THR A 28 0.09 -13.79 -7.70
CA THR A 28 1.24 -13.57 -6.81
C THR A 28 1.17 -12.18 -6.17
N PRO A 29 1.44 -12.04 -4.85
CA PRO A 29 1.56 -10.73 -4.20
C PRO A 29 2.56 -9.81 -4.93
N VAL A 30 2.28 -8.51 -4.94
CA VAL A 30 3.12 -7.52 -5.63
C VAL A 30 3.99 -6.73 -4.66
N ALA A 31 5.14 -6.25 -5.13
CA ALA A 31 6.13 -5.53 -4.32
C ALA A 31 7.01 -4.62 -5.19
N PRO A 32 7.83 -3.72 -4.62
CA PRO A 32 8.84 -3.00 -5.38
C PRO A 32 9.92 -3.93 -5.98
N SER A 33 10.23 -5.05 -5.32
CA SER A 33 11.25 -6.00 -5.73
C SER A 33 10.85 -7.43 -5.36
N ALA A 34 11.35 -8.42 -6.11
CA ALA A 34 11.07 -9.84 -5.89
C ALA A 34 11.84 -10.40 -4.68
N ILE A 35 11.54 -9.86 -3.50
CA ILE A 35 12.19 -10.20 -2.23
C ILE A 35 11.09 -10.58 -1.24
N ALA A 36 11.04 -11.87 -0.87
CA ALA A 36 10.11 -12.37 0.14
C ALA A 36 10.33 -11.67 1.50
N ALA A 37 9.25 -11.40 2.22
CA ALA A 37 9.35 -11.02 3.62
C ALA A 37 9.69 -12.26 4.47
N GLN A 38 10.41 -12.05 5.58
CA GLN A 38 10.69 -13.13 6.51
C GLN A 38 9.45 -13.48 7.34
N GLY A 39 9.29 -14.76 7.68
CA GLY A 39 8.19 -15.27 8.50
C GLY A 39 7.13 -16.01 7.70
N HIS A 40 5.91 -16.01 8.23
CA HIS A 40 4.77 -16.76 7.70
C HIS A 40 3.53 -15.87 7.58
N VAL A 41 2.60 -16.27 6.73
CA VAL A 41 1.31 -15.58 6.57
C VAL A 41 0.54 -15.65 7.89
N SER A 42 0.25 -14.49 8.49
CA SER A 42 -0.50 -14.40 9.75
C SER A 42 -1.87 -15.06 9.61
N LEU A 43 -2.30 -15.75 10.68
CA LEU A 43 -3.61 -16.41 10.80
C LEU A 43 -3.88 -17.57 9.81
N MET A 44 -3.07 -17.77 8.77
CA MET A 44 -3.26 -18.86 7.81
C MET A 44 -2.86 -20.21 8.41
N ARG A 45 -3.61 -21.26 8.06
CA ARG A 45 -3.35 -22.64 8.46
C ARG A 45 -3.45 -23.57 7.24
N PRO A 46 -2.49 -24.50 7.04
CA PRO A 46 -1.27 -24.70 7.85
C PRO A 46 -0.32 -23.49 7.81
N ILE A 47 0.62 -23.42 8.77
CA ILE A 47 1.62 -22.33 8.79
C ILE A 47 2.36 -22.34 7.45
N THR A 48 2.30 -21.24 6.74
CA THR A 48 2.81 -21.14 5.37
C THR A 48 3.72 -19.93 5.25
N PRO A 49 4.94 -20.09 4.70
CA PRO A 49 5.86 -18.98 4.44
C PRO A 49 5.25 -17.90 3.53
N LEU A 50 5.71 -16.66 3.67
CA LEU A 50 5.39 -15.61 2.70
C LEU A 50 6.10 -15.92 1.37
N PRO A 51 5.37 -15.93 0.23
CA PRO A 51 5.96 -16.25 -1.07
C PRO A 51 6.88 -15.13 -1.55
N THR A 52 7.73 -15.43 -2.54
CA THR A 52 8.44 -14.38 -3.27
C THR A 52 7.42 -13.58 -4.08
N PRO A 53 7.33 -12.24 -3.89
CA PRO A 53 6.37 -11.42 -4.62
C PRO A 53 6.84 -11.21 -6.06
N ARG A 54 5.91 -10.76 -6.92
CA ARG A 54 6.23 -10.20 -8.23
C ARG A 54 6.66 -8.75 -8.06
N ALA A 55 7.77 -8.35 -8.68
CA ALA A 55 8.14 -6.94 -8.74
C ALA A 55 7.17 -6.21 -9.68
N LEU A 56 6.59 -5.09 -9.22
CA LEU A 56 5.76 -4.24 -10.05
C LEU A 56 6.57 -3.70 -11.24
N GLU A 57 5.99 -3.76 -12.42
CA GLU A 57 6.47 -3.01 -13.57
C GLU A 57 6.21 -1.52 -13.35
N ARG A 58 7.01 -0.67 -14.00
CA ARG A 58 6.85 0.78 -13.85
C ARG A 58 5.45 1.24 -14.29
N ALA A 59 4.90 0.63 -15.34
CA ALA A 59 3.59 0.99 -15.88
C ALA A 59 2.45 0.71 -14.90
N GLU A 60 2.60 -0.29 -14.01
CA GLU A 60 1.56 -0.68 -13.04
C GLU A 60 1.50 0.27 -11.82
N ILE A 61 2.54 1.08 -11.59
CA ILE A 61 2.60 1.94 -10.40
C ILE A 61 1.55 3.06 -10.47
N GLY A 62 1.24 3.56 -11.68
CA GLY A 62 0.16 4.52 -11.88
C GLY A 62 -1.20 3.96 -11.44
N ASP A 63 -1.46 2.67 -11.69
CA ASP A 63 -2.70 2.00 -11.29
C ASP A 63 -2.82 1.86 -9.77
N ILE A 64 -1.69 1.74 -9.05
CA ILE A 64 -1.68 1.75 -7.60
C ILE A 64 -2.09 3.14 -7.08
N VAL A 65 -1.51 4.21 -7.62
CA VAL A 65 -1.85 5.59 -7.23
C VAL A 65 -3.34 5.87 -7.51
N GLU A 66 -3.85 5.44 -8.67
CA GLU A 66 -5.27 5.48 -9.03
C GLU A 66 -6.14 4.75 -8.00
N ALA A 67 -5.76 3.53 -7.61
CA ALA A 67 -6.51 2.76 -6.63
C ALA A 67 -6.61 3.45 -5.26
N TYR A 68 -5.55 4.14 -4.81
CA TYR A 68 -5.61 4.97 -3.60
C TYR A 68 -6.53 6.18 -3.75
N ARG A 69 -6.51 6.86 -4.90
CA ARG A 69 -7.43 7.98 -5.17
C ARG A 69 -8.88 7.53 -5.14
N VAL A 70 -9.22 6.46 -5.86
CA VAL A 70 -10.56 5.86 -5.84
C VAL A 70 -10.93 5.41 -4.43
N GLY A 71 -9.98 4.86 -3.67
CA GLY A 71 -10.16 4.54 -2.26
C GLY A 71 -10.56 5.75 -1.41
N ALA A 72 -9.90 6.89 -1.61
CA ALA A 72 -10.22 8.15 -0.92
C ALA A 72 -11.58 8.73 -1.35
N GLU A 73 -11.90 8.68 -2.64
CA GLU A 73 -13.23 9.08 -3.16
C GLU A 73 -14.34 8.25 -2.50
N ASN A 74 -14.13 6.93 -2.43
CA ASN A 74 -15.06 6.01 -1.78
C ASN A 74 -15.17 6.27 -0.28
N ALA A 75 -14.07 6.57 0.42
CA ALA A 75 -14.08 6.92 1.83
C ALA A 75 -14.91 8.20 2.09
N LYS A 76 -14.72 9.22 1.26
CA LYS A 76 -15.49 10.46 1.32
C LYS A 76 -16.97 10.22 1.05
N ALA A 77 -17.30 9.44 0.02
CA ALA A 77 -18.68 9.07 -0.31
C ALA A 77 -19.35 8.25 0.79
N ALA A 78 -18.59 7.42 1.52
CA ALA A 78 -19.05 6.67 2.68
C ALA A 78 -19.21 7.54 3.95
N GLY A 79 -18.84 8.81 3.90
CA GLY A 79 -19.00 9.76 5.00
C GLY A 79 -17.91 9.68 6.06
N PHE A 80 -16.70 9.22 5.76
CA PHE A 80 -15.57 9.38 6.70
C PHE A 80 -15.15 10.85 6.82
N ASP A 81 -14.63 11.24 7.99
CA ASP A 81 -14.15 12.61 8.23
C ASP A 81 -12.80 12.90 7.53
N GLY A 82 -12.12 11.85 7.09
CA GLY A 82 -10.83 11.91 6.41
C GLY A 82 -10.28 10.52 6.14
N VAL A 83 -9.05 10.47 5.65
CA VAL A 83 -8.33 9.22 5.41
C VAL A 83 -6.91 9.30 5.97
N GLU A 84 -6.39 8.16 6.38
CA GLU A 84 -4.98 8.00 6.77
C GLU A 84 -4.30 7.12 5.72
N VAL A 85 -3.15 7.54 5.19
CA VAL A 85 -2.40 6.74 4.21
C VAL A 85 -1.50 5.76 4.96
N HIS A 86 -1.75 4.44 4.84
CA HIS A 86 -0.95 3.46 5.57
C HIS A 86 0.46 3.29 4.96
N GLY A 87 1.40 4.14 5.40
CA GLY A 87 2.81 4.14 5.03
C GLY A 87 3.75 3.37 5.98
N ALA A 88 3.25 2.38 6.72
CA ALA A 88 3.97 1.77 7.84
C ALA A 88 3.78 0.23 7.93
N ASN A 89 4.36 -0.40 8.96
CA ASN A 89 4.25 -1.81 9.33
C ASN A 89 4.69 -2.83 8.25
N GLY A 90 5.54 -2.40 7.33
CA GLY A 90 6.13 -3.23 6.28
C GLY A 90 5.21 -3.47 5.09
N TYR A 91 4.14 -2.68 4.92
CA TYR A 91 3.21 -2.78 3.78
C TYR A 91 3.68 -1.99 2.56
N LEU A 92 2.91 -1.99 1.46
CA LEU A 92 3.44 -1.65 0.12
C LEU A 92 4.20 -0.32 0.07
N LEU A 93 3.65 0.75 0.64
CA LEU A 93 4.29 2.06 0.60
C LEU A 93 5.61 2.08 1.38
N GLU A 94 5.66 1.45 2.56
CA GLU A 94 6.91 1.31 3.32
C GLU A 94 7.88 0.35 2.63
N GLN A 95 7.38 -0.67 1.92
CA GLN A 95 8.22 -1.56 1.13
C GLN A 95 8.99 -0.76 0.06
N PHE A 96 8.36 0.23 -0.58
CA PHE A 96 9.04 1.14 -1.51
C PHE A 96 10.02 2.07 -0.76
N LEU A 97 9.67 2.55 0.43
CA LEU A 97 10.50 3.49 1.18
C LEU A 97 11.84 2.90 1.68
N LEU A 98 11.82 1.64 2.13
CA LEU A 98 12.96 1.01 2.80
C LEU A 98 13.93 0.33 1.84
N THR A 99 15.24 0.48 2.09
CA THR A 99 16.32 -0.12 1.29
C THR A 99 16.36 -1.64 1.36
N GLY A 100 15.85 -2.25 2.43
CA GLY A 100 15.84 -3.72 2.58
C GLY A 100 14.81 -4.42 1.68
N SER A 101 13.77 -3.71 1.25
CA SER A 101 12.68 -4.24 0.43
C SER A 101 12.66 -3.69 -1.00
N ASN A 102 13.24 -2.51 -1.23
CA ASN A 102 13.29 -1.87 -2.53
C ASN A 102 14.72 -1.85 -3.09
N GLN A 103 14.96 -2.72 -4.06
CA GLN A 103 16.19 -2.82 -4.85
C GLN A 103 15.98 -2.36 -6.31
N ARG A 104 14.97 -1.53 -6.56
CA ARG A 104 14.70 -1.00 -7.91
C ARG A 104 15.81 -0.05 -8.34
N THR A 105 16.04 -0.02 -9.64
CA THR A 105 17.02 0.85 -10.31
C THR A 105 16.36 1.95 -11.16
N ASP A 106 15.02 2.03 -11.14
CA ASP A 106 14.28 3.09 -11.81
C ASP A 106 13.93 4.25 -10.87
N GLN A 107 13.07 5.17 -11.34
CA GLN A 107 12.66 6.36 -10.60
C GLN A 107 11.93 6.08 -9.27
N TYR A 108 11.61 4.82 -8.97
CA TYR A 108 10.99 4.41 -7.72
C TYR A 108 11.97 3.68 -6.79
N GLY A 109 13.28 3.66 -7.07
CA GLY A 109 14.31 3.11 -6.18
C GLY A 109 15.66 3.80 -6.27
N GLY A 110 16.65 3.24 -5.55
CA GLY A 110 18.00 3.81 -5.46
C GLY A 110 18.10 4.95 -4.45
N SER A 111 17.74 6.18 -4.83
CA SER A 111 17.84 7.35 -3.93
C SER A 111 16.71 7.40 -2.89
N LEU A 112 16.89 8.16 -1.80
CA LEU A 112 15.81 8.41 -0.83
C LEU A 112 14.58 9.04 -1.50
N GLU A 113 14.81 10.05 -2.35
CA GLU A 113 13.74 10.72 -3.11
C GLU A 113 12.94 9.73 -3.95
N ASN A 114 13.62 8.87 -4.71
CA ASN A 114 12.96 7.88 -5.55
C ASN A 114 12.17 6.84 -4.73
N ARG A 115 12.72 6.40 -3.58
CA ARG A 115 12.02 5.47 -2.70
C ARG A 115 10.79 6.08 -2.02
N ALA A 116 10.83 7.37 -1.70
CA ALA A 116 9.70 8.11 -1.14
C ALA A 116 8.64 8.47 -2.19
N ARG A 117 8.99 8.44 -3.48
CA ARG A 117 8.14 8.89 -4.60
C ARG A 117 6.74 8.32 -4.58
N LEU A 118 6.59 6.99 -4.43
CA LEU A 118 5.25 6.36 -4.43
C LEU A 118 4.39 6.83 -3.25
N LEU A 119 4.97 6.96 -2.05
CA LEU A 119 4.24 7.44 -0.87
C LEU A 119 3.73 8.88 -1.10
N LEU A 120 4.57 9.74 -1.69
CA LEU A 120 4.21 11.12 -1.97
C LEU A 120 3.17 11.22 -3.10
N GLU A 121 3.33 10.46 -4.20
CA GLU A 121 2.34 10.41 -5.29
C GLU A 121 0.95 9.93 -4.77
N VAL A 122 0.93 8.94 -3.88
CA VAL A 122 -0.33 8.50 -3.23
C VAL A 122 -0.90 9.58 -2.32
N THR A 123 -0.04 10.26 -1.53
CA THR A 123 -0.47 11.32 -0.63
C THR A 123 -1.09 12.49 -1.41
N ASP A 124 -0.44 12.92 -2.49
CA ASP A 124 -0.92 13.99 -3.36
C ASP A 124 -2.26 13.61 -4.01
N ALA A 125 -2.38 12.39 -4.54
CA ALA A 125 -3.62 11.92 -5.14
C ALA A 125 -4.80 11.87 -4.15
N VAL A 126 -4.54 11.56 -2.88
CA VAL A 126 -5.54 11.58 -1.81
C VAL A 126 -5.93 13.02 -1.43
N ILE A 127 -4.96 13.93 -1.37
CA ILE A 127 -5.20 15.37 -1.12
C ILE A 127 -6.08 15.97 -2.23
N ASP A 128 -5.86 15.60 -3.50
CA ASP A 128 -6.62 16.11 -4.65
C ASP A 128 -8.13 15.79 -4.59
N VAL A 129 -8.52 14.71 -3.91
CA VAL A 129 -9.95 14.37 -3.66
C VAL A 129 -10.61 15.37 -2.68
N GLY A 130 -9.80 16.18 -1.99
CA GLY A 130 -10.24 17.03 -0.88
C GLY A 130 -10.62 16.21 0.35
N ALA A 131 -10.04 15.02 0.50
CA ALA A 131 -10.06 14.27 1.75
C ALA A 131 -8.99 14.85 2.68
N LEU A 132 -9.30 15.01 3.97
CA LEU A 132 -8.27 15.32 4.96
C LEU A 132 -7.35 14.09 5.08
N ALA A 133 -6.12 14.20 4.57
CA ALA A 133 -5.07 13.20 4.75
C ALA A 133 -4.39 13.42 6.10
N VAL A 134 -4.34 12.39 6.94
CA VAL A 134 -3.67 12.39 8.25
C VAL A 134 -2.56 11.35 8.31
#